data_AF-A0A957BX62-F1
#
_entry.id   AF-A0A957BX62-F1
#
_cell.length_a   1.000
_cell.length_b   1.000
_cell.length_c   1.000
_cell.angle_alpha   90.00
_cell.angle_beta   90.00
_cell.angle_gamma   90.00
#
_symmetry.space_group_name_H-M   'P 1'
#
loop_
_entity.id
_entity.type
_entity.pdbx_description
1 polymer ?
#
loop_
_entity_poly.entity_id
_entity_poly.type
_entity_poly.pdbx_seq_one_letter_code
_entity_poly.pdbx_strand_id
1 'polypeptide(L)'
;MSEKETIRFGTVGSPQTARESGTVAAIYHSRELGFQHLEIAWVQSVRVSDEMCAQIKQAATTCDFTLSIHATYFINRNSQTAELMERSGAR
;
A
#
# COMPACT_ATOMS: atom_id res chain seq x y z
N MET A 1 0.93 0.50 -32.29
CA MET A 1 1.96 1.34 -31.62
C MET A 1 2.53 0.49 -30.50
N SER A 2 3.84 0.27 -30.46
CA SER A 2 4.48 -0.51 -29.38
C SER A 2 4.13 0.14 -28.05
N GLU A 3 3.43 -0.58 -27.17
CA GLU A 3 3.15 -0.14 -25.80
C GLU A 3 4.52 0.04 -25.13
N LYS A 4 4.98 1.29 -25.00
CA LYS A 4 6.08 1.59 -24.12
C LYS A 4 5.56 1.39 -22.71
N GLU A 5 6.17 0.50 -21.94
CA GLU A 5 5.86 0.37 -20.52
C GLU A 5 5.99 1.75 -19.85
N THR A 6 4.86 2.28 -19.38
CA THR A 6 4.82 3.56 -18.68
C THR A 6 5.37 3.37 -17.27
N ILE A 7 6.52 3.98 -16.99
CA ILE A 7 7.09 4.03 -15.63
C ILE A 7 6.28 5.01 -14.79
N ARG A 8 5.74 4.53 -13.67
CA ARG A 8 5.02 5.34 -12.70
C ARG A 8 5.91 5.64 -11.50
N PHE A 9 5.86 6.87 -11.02
CA PHE A 9 6.61 7.32 -9.84
C PHE A 9 5.69 7.48 -8.64
N GLY A 10 6.19 7.14 -7.46
CA GLY A 10 5.44 7.13 -6.23
C GLY A 10 6.33 7.08 -4.99
N THR A 11 5.69 7.29 -3.85
CA THR A 11 6.34 7.19 -2.53
C THR A 11 5.85 5.97 -1.78
N VAL A 12 6.61 5.57 -0.75
CA VAL A 12 6.13 4.65 0.28
C VAL A 12 5.45 5.45 1.39
N GLY A 13 4.21 5.08 1.70
CA GLY A 13 3.40 5.77 2.69
C GLY A 13 3.00 7.20 2.30
N SER A 14 2.28 7.86 3.21
CA SER A 14 1.81 9.23 3.00
C SER A 14 2.98 10.22 3.02
N PRO A 15 3.09 11.14 2.04
CA PRO A 15 4.07 12.23 2.10
C PRO A 15 3.94 13.04 3.40
N GLN A 16 5.06 13.52 3.94
CA GLN A 16 5.06 14.31 5.19
C GLN A 16 4.27 15.62 5.10
N THR A 17 3.99 16.09 3.88
CA THR A 17 3.20 17.29 3.60
C THR A 17 1.69 17.02 3.60
N ALA A 18 1.25 15.76 3.70
CA ALA A 18 -0.16 15.41 3.78
C ALA A 18 -0.76 15.90 5.10
N ARG A 19 -1.93 16.55 5.01
CA ARG A 19 -2.63 17.12 6.17
C ARG A 19 -3.40 16.08 6.97
N GLU A 20 -3.87 15.05 6.27
CA GLU A 20 -4.67 13.97 6.84
C GLU A 20 -3.91 12.65 6.76
N SER A 21 -4.14 11.80 7.76
CA SER A 21 -3.57 10.47 7.83
C SER A 21 -4.43 9.46 7.06
N GLY A 22 -3.83 8.31 6.74
CA GLY A 22 -4.52 7.22 6.06
C GLY A 22 -4.28 7.16 4.56
N THR A 23 -4.52 5.98 3.99
CA THR A 23 -4.18 5.67 2.59
C THR A 23 -4.99 6.49 1.60
N VAL A 24 -6.28 6.74 1.86
CA VAL A 24 -7.14 7.52 0.96
C VAL A 24 -6.65 8.96 0.84
N ALA A 25 -6.38 9.62 1.96
CA ALA A 25 -5.80 10.96 1.97
C ALA A 25 -4.42 11.00 1.29
N ALA A 26 -3.59 9.98 1.53
CA ALA A 26 -2.28 9.86 0.89
C ALA A 26 -2.37 9.77 -0.64
N ILE A 27 -3.36 9.05 -1.19
CA ILE A 27 -3.58 8.96 -2.64
C ILE A 27 -3.90 10.33 -3.24
N TYR A 28 -4.88 11.05 -2.65
CA TYR A 28 -5.28 12.37 -3.13
C TYR A 28 -4.12 13.37 -3.06
N HIS A 29 -3.44 13.45 -1.93
CA HIS A 29 -2.31 14.35 -1.75
C HIS A 29 -1.13 14.00 -2.68
N SER A 30 -0.83 12.72 -2.86
CA SER A 30 0.24 12.29 -3.77
C SER A 30 -0.08 12.63 -5.22
N ARG A 31 -1.36 12.60 -5.61
CA ARG A 31 -1.81 13.05 -6.93
C ARG A 31 -1.61 14.55 -7.12
N GLU A 32 -1.89 15.38 -6.12
CA GLU A 32 -1.62 16.82 -6.14
C GLU A 32 -0.13 17.12 -6.33
N LEU A 33 0.75 16.28 -5.78
CA LEU A 33 2.21 16.37 -5.94
C LEU A 33 2.73 15.85 -7.31
N GLY A 34 1.85 15.30 -8.15
CA GLY A 34 2.21 14.79 -9.49
C GLY A 34 2.67 13.33 -9.52
N PHE A 35 2.53 12.58 -8.43
CA PHE A 35 2.78 11.14 -8.43
C PHE A 35 1.64 10.36 -9.10
N GLN A 36 1.92 9.09 -9.38
CA GLN A 36 1.01 8.14 -10.06
C GLN A 36 0.99 6.76 -9.38
N HIS A 37 1.79 6.58 -8.33
CA HIS A 37 1.91 5.34 -7.58
C HIS A 37 2.01 5.61 -6.07
N LEU A 38 1.52 4.68 -5.25
CA LEU A 38 1.70 4.68 -3.80
C LEU A 38 1.95 3.26 -3.31
N GLU A 39 3.06 3.07 -2.59
CA GLU A 39 3.30 1.83 -1.84
C GLU A 39 2.74 1.98 -0.43
N ILE A 40 1.83 1.09 -0.04
CA ILE A 40 1.19 1.08 1.26
C ILE A 40 2.06 0.31 2.25
N ALA A 41 2.58 1.00 3.26
CA ALA A 41 3.41 0.41 4.31
C ALA A 41 2.56 -0.27 5.39
N TRP A 42 2.05 -1.48 5.15
CA TRP A 42 1.34 -2.29 6.17
C TRP A 42 2.30 -3.04 7.10
N VAL A 43 3.24 -2.28 7.66
CA VAL A 43 4.40 -2.79 8.39
C VAL A 43 4.07 -3.46 9.72
N GLN A 44 3.16 -2.91 10.54
CA GLN A 44 2.73 -3.52 11.81
C GLN A 44 1.22 -3.54 11.99
N SER A 45 0.63 -4.75 11.98
CA SER A 45 -0.75 -5.04 12.41
C SER A 45 -1.82 -4.17 11.74
N VAL A 46 -1.73 -3.98 10.43
CA VAL A 46 -2.79 -3.25 9.71
C VAL A 46 -3.93 -4.22 9.39
N ARG A 47 -5.07 -3.99 10.05
CA ARG A 47 -6.34 -4.65 9.74
C ARG A 47 -7.17 -3.66 8.96
N VAL A 48 -7.44 -3.98 7.70
CA VAL A 48 -8.30 -3.16 6.83
C VAL A 48 -9.61 -3.90 6.68
N SER A 49 -10.73 -3.22 6.93
CA SER A 49 -12.05 -3.76 6.65
C SER A 49 -12.29 -3.78 5.13
N ASP A 50 -13.19 -4.63 4.66
CA ASP A 50 -13.59 -4.65 3.24
C ASP A 50 -14.13 -3.29 2.78
N GLU A 51 -14.81 -2.56 3.67
CA GLU A 51 -15.28 -1.19 3.42
C GLU A 51 -14.11 -0.24 3.16
N MET A 52 -13.07 -0.26 4.00
CA MET A 52 -11.89 0.56 3.80
C MET A 52 -11.13 0.15 2.53
N CYS A 53 -11.05 -1.14 2.21
CA CYS A 53 -10.52 -1.62 0.93
C CYS A 53 -11.29 -1.05 -0.28
N ALA A 54 -12.62 -1.00 -0.21
CA ALA A 54 -13.45 -0.40 -1.25
C ALA A 54 -13.19 1.10 -1.42
N GLN A 55 -13.06 1.84 -0.31
CA GLN A 55 -12.72 3.27 -0.32
C GLN A 55 -11.33 3.52 -0.93
N ILE A 56 -10.32 2.72 -0.57
CA ILE A 56 -8.97 2.81 -1.14
C ILE A 56 -9.01 2.55 -2.65
N LYS A 57 -9.73 1.52 -3.09
CA LYS A 57 -9.90 1.21 -4.52
C LYS A 57 -10.58 2.35 -5.27
N GLN A 58 -11.62 2.94 -4.70
CA GLN A 58 -12.33 4.07 -5.29
C GLN A 58 -11.42 5.29 -5.46
N ALA A 59 -10.63 5.61 -4.43
CA ALA A 59 -9.68 6.72 -4.48
C ALA A 59 -8.60 6.49 -5.55
N ALA A 60 -8.01 5.30 -5.58
CA ALA A 60 -7.00 4.95 -6.60
C ALA A 60 -7.56 5.03 -8.02
N THR A 61 -8.79 4.54 -8.24
CA THR A 61 -9.44 4.60 -9.55
C THR A 61 -9.71 6.04 -9.98
N THR A 62 -10.22 6.88 -9.07
CA THR A 62 -10.50 8.30 -9.33
C THR A 62 -9.24 9.07 -9.71
N CYS A 63 -8.10 8.74 -9.10
CA CYS A 63 -6.82 9.43 -9.32
C CYS A 63 -5.94 8.82 -10.42
N ASP A 64 -6.39 7.76 -11.10
CA ASP A 64 -5.57 6.92 -12.00
C ASP A 64 -4.24 6.48 -11.33
N PHE A 65 -4.36 5.99 -10.10
CA PHE A 65 -3.25 5.57 -9.27
C PHE A 65 -3.06 4.07 -9.29
N THR A 66 -1.80 3.66 -9.30
CA THR A 66 -1.42 2.27 -9.01
C THR A 66 -1.02 2.13 -7.55
N LEU A 67 -1.36 0.99 -6.96
CA LEU A 67 -1.05 0.69 -5.57
C LEU A 67 -0.20 -0.56 -5.48
N SER A 68 0.77 -0.54 -4.57
CA SER A 68 1.49 -1.72 -4.12
C SER A 68 1.42 -1.79 -2.60
N ILE A 69 1.70 -2.95 -2.03
CA ILE A 69 1.61 -3.17 -0.58
C ILE A 69 2.90 -3.81 -0.11
N HIS A 70 3.49 -3.20 0.92
CA HIS A 70 4.54 -3.84 1.68
C HIS A 70 3.92 -4.79 2.70
N ALA A 71 4.22 -6.09 2.57
CA ALA A 71 3.73 -7.11 3.50
C ALA A 71 4.26 -6.87 4.91
N THR A 72 3.54 -7.39 5.91
CA THR A 72 3.92 -7.16 7.32
C THR A 72 5.27 -7.80 7.64
N TYR A 73 6.09 -7.13 8.44
CA TYR A 73 7.40 -7.66 8.88
C TYR A 73 7.29 -8.91 9.78
N PHE A 74 6.09 -9.24 10.25
CA PHE A 74 5.88 -10.35 11.19
C PHE A 74 5.73 -11.72 10.52
N ILE A 75 5.87 -11.80 9.20
CA ILE A 75 5.82 -13.06 8.45
C ILE A 75 7.26 -13.51 8.18
N ASN A 76 7.77 -14.46 8.97
CA ASN A 76 9.08 -15.05 8.75
C ASN A 76 8.95 -16.43 8.06
N ARG A 77 8.95 -16.42 6.73
CA ARG A 77 8.92 -17.65 5.91
C ARG A 77 10.23 -18.43 5.88
N ASN A 78 11.31 -17.86 6.44
CA ASN A 78 12.62 -18.53 6.55
C ASN A 78 12.87 -19.05 7.98
N SER A 79 11.83 -19.15 8.81
CA SER A 79 11.99 -19.66 10.16
C SER A 79 12.31 -21.15 10.14
N GLN A 80 13.31 -21.55 10.92
CA GLN A 80 13.68 -22.96 11.13
C GLN A 80 12.87 -23.63 12.23
N THR A 81 12.02 -22.90 12.95
CA THR A 81 11.18 -23.43 14.02
C THR A 81 9.72 -23.53 13.60
N ALA A 82 9.08 -24.66 13.93
CA ALA A 82 7.68 -24.93 13.60
C ALA A 82 6.71 -23.87 14.19
N GLU A 83 6.97 -23.41 15.41
CA GLU A 83 6.14 -22.39 16.09
C GLU A 83 6.08 -21.06 15.31
N LEU A 84 7.23 -20.56 14.84
CA LEU A 84 7.27 -19.29 14.10
C LEU A 84 6.72 -19.44 12.67
N MET A 85 6.83 -20.62 12.07
CA MET A 85 6.19 -20.94 10.80
C MET A 85 4.66 -20.96 10.93
N GLU A 86 4.14 -21.59 11.99
CA GLU A 86 2.70 -21.61 12.30
C GLU A 86 2.16 -20.20 12.58
N ARG A 87 2.85 -19.42 13.42
CA ARG A 87 2.50 -18.02 13.72
C ARG A 87 2.52 -17.11 12.50
N SER A 88 3.36 -17.41 11.51
CA SER A 88 3.41 -16.67 10.24
C SER A 88 2.28 -17.06 9.27
N GLY A 89 1.70 -18.26 9.41
CA GLY A 89 0.58 -18.74 8.60
C GLY A 89 -0.80 -18.35 9.16
N ALA A 90 -0.88 -18.06 10.46
CA ALA A 90 -2.13 -17.71 11.16
C ALA A 90 -2.50 -16.21 11.11
N ARG A 91 -1.84 -15.41 10.26
CA ARG A 91 -2.01 -13.96 10.16
C ARG A 91 -2.48 -13.50 8.80
#